data_AF-A0AAX1BL34-F1
#
_entry.id   AF-A0AAX1BL34-F1
#
_cell.length_a   1.000
_cell.length_b   1.000
_cell.length_c   1.000
_cell.angle_alpha   90.00
_cell.angle_beta   90.00
_cell.angle_gamma   90.00
#
_symmetry.space_group_name_H-M   'P 1'
#
loop_
_entity.id
_entity.type
_entity.pdbx_description
1 polymer ?
#
loop_
_entity_poly.entity_id
_entity_poly.type
_entity_poly.pdbx_seq_one_letter_code
_entity_poly.pdbx_strand_id
1 'polypeptide(L)'
;MSFTLTQNLKSFRTIPYLNLVEPLSAAPVAVTYTAKGVDSINGTTATVLFDTQAEGLEATGQLYYSFEFTDLATIFEDAETALKKEISE
;
A
#
# COMPACT_ATOMS: atom_id res chain seq x y z
N MET A 1 3.60 6.20 11.51
CA MET A 1 2.22 5.70 11.69
C MET A 1 2.04 4.51 10.75
N SER A 2 1.19 3.55 11.09
CA SER A 2 0.94 2.38 10.25
C SER A 2 -0.46 1.85 10.46
N PHE A 3 -1.04 1.24 9.43
CA PHE A 3 -2.33 0.58 9.52
C PHE A 3 -2.33 -0.75 8.75
N THR A 4 -3.21 -1.65 9.16
CA THR A 4 -3.35 -2.97 8.53
C THR A 4 -4.76 -3.14 7.98
N LEU A 5 -4.86 -3.64 6.74
CA LEU A 5 -6.12 -4.00 6.10
C LEU A 5 -6.04 -5.40 5.53
N THR A 6 -7.12 -6.17 5.67
CA THR A 6 -7.26 -7.46 5.01
C THR A 6 -7.76 -7.26 3.59
N GLN A 7 -7.03 -7.75 2.61
CA GLN A 7 -7.35 -7.62 1.18
C GLN A 7 -7.37 -8.97 0.50
N ASN A 8 -8.32 -9.17 -0.42
CA ASN A 8 -8.34 -10.33 -1.30
C ASN A 8 -7.40 -10.10 -2.47
N LEU A 9 -6.14 -10.50 -2.31
CA LEU A 9 -5.11 -10.28 -3.32
C LEU A 9 -5.05 -11.44 -4.33
N LYS A 10 -4.91 -11.10 -5.61
CA LYS A 10 -4.55 -12.07 -6.64
C LYS A 10 -3.06 -12.35 -6.54
N SER A 11 -2.72 -13.60 -6.28
CA SER A 11 -1.34 -14.04 -6.13
C SER A 11 -0.90 -14.85 -7.33
N PHE A 12 0.39 -14.78 -7.64
CA PHE A 12 1.00 -15.59 -8.68
C PHE A 12 2.23 -16.29 -8.10
N ARG A 13 2.42 -17.55 -8.46
CA ARG A 13 3.65 -18.28 -8.19
C ARG A 13 4.50 -18.28 -9.44
N THR A 14 5.71 -17.71 -9.33
CA THR A 14 6.71 -17.79 -10.40
C THR A 14 7.49 -19.09 -10.27
N ILE A 15 7.66 -19.83 -11.37
CA ILE A 15 8.51 -21.02 -11.48
C ILE A 15 9.66 -20.67 -12.45
N PRO A 16 10.75 -20.06 -11.94
CA PRO A 16 11.76 -19.42 -12.81
C PRO A 16 12.42 -20.40 -13.79
N TYR A 17 12.71 -21.62 -13.33
CA TYR A 17 13.37 -22.65 -14.14
C TYR A 17 12.58 -23.00 -15.42
N LEU A 18 11.25 -22.92 -15.37
CA LEU A 18 10.37 -23.21 -16.51
C LEU A 18 9.90 -21.95 -17.23
N ASN A 19 10.29 -20.76 -16.74
CA ASN A 19 9.76 -19.47 -17.19
C ASN A 19 8.22 -19.42 -17.18
N LEU A 20 7.61 -19.99 -16.14
CA LEU A 20 6.15 -20.05 -15.98
C LEU A 20 5.69 -19.17 -14.82
N VAL A 21 4.49 -18.61 -14.98
CA VAL A 21 3.75 -17.89 -13.95
C VAL A 21 2.40 -18.58 -13.79
N GLU A 22 2.15 -19.11 -12.60
CA GLU A 22 0.91 -19.81 -12.27
C GLU A 22 0.01 -18.88 -11.44
N PRO A 23 -1.22 -18.61 -11.89
CA PRO A 23 -2.19 -17.88 -11.08
C PRO A 23 -2.64 -18.73 -9.90
N LEU A 24 -2.67 -18.15 -8.71
CA LEU A 24 -3.23 -18.76 -7.51
C LEU A 24 -4.63 -18.19 -7.25
N SER A 25 -5.45 -18.95 -6.52
CA SER A 25 -6.71 -18.44 -6.01
C SER A 25 -6.47 -17.21 -5.14
N ALA A 26 -7.34 -16.21 -5.29
CA ALA A 26 -7.32 -15.06 -4.39
C ALA A 26 -7.62 -15.52 -2.96
N ALA A 27 -6.86 -14.98 -2.01
CA ALA A 27 -7.02 -15.26 -0.59
C ALA A 27 -6.98 -13.95 0.19
N PRO A 28 -7.69 -13.87 1.33
CA PRO A 28 -7.60 -12.74 2.23
C PRO A 28 -6.20 -12.72 2.87
N VAL A 29 -5.48 -11.62 2.68
CA VAL A 29 -4.14 -11.39 3.23
C VAL A 29 -4.14 -10.08 3.99
N ALA A 30 -3.62 -10.07 5.21
CA ALA A 30 -3.39 -8.85 5.95
C ALA A 30 -2.20 -8.09 5.35
N VAL A 31 -2.41 -6.83 4.99
CA VAL A 31 -1.38 -5.95 4.45
C VAL A 31 -1.22 -4.75 5.38
N THR A 32 -0.02 -4.57 5.89
CA THR A 32 0.36 -3.41 6.70
C THR A 32 1.00 -2.34 5.83
N TYR A 33 0.45 -1.13 5.90
CA TYR A 33 0.95 0.07 5.25
C TYR A 33 1.61 0.94 6.31
N THR A 34 2.88 1.28 6.10
CA THR A 34 3.64 2.13 7.04
C THR A 34 4.10 3.38 6.32
N ALA A 35 3.57 4.54 6.72
CA ALA A 35 4.00 5.81 6.17
C ALA A 35 5.47 6.07 6.52
N LYS A 36 6.30 6.29 5.50
CA LYS A 36 7.74 6.57 5.65
C LYS A 36 8.06 8.05 5.56
N GLY A 37 7.32 8.80 4.77
CA GLY A 37 7.56 10.21 4.58
C GLY A 37 6.73 10.79 3.44
N VAL A 38 6.75 12.11 3.35
CA VAL A 38 6.20 12.84 2.21
C VAL A 38 7.27 12.86 1.11
N ASP A 39 6.91 12.35 -0.06
CA ASP A 39 7.76 12.34 -1.25
C ASP A 39 7.71 13.70 -1.97
N SER A 40 6.50 14.24 -2.17
CA SER A 40 6.31 15.53 -2.84
C SER A 40 5.02 16.23 -2.41
N ILE A 41 5.00 17.55 -2.58
CA ILE A 41 3.85 18.42 -2.32
C ILE A 41 3.69 19.36 -3.51
N ASN A 42 2.50 19.41 -4.10
CA ASN A 42 2.17 20.30 -5.20
C ASN A 42 0.81 20.95 -4.95
N GLY A 43 0.81 22.22 -4.50
CA GLY A 43 -0.41 22.93 -4.10
C GLY A 43 -1.07 22.24 -2.90
N THR A 44 -2.30 21.76 -3.10
CA THR A 44 -3.10 21.03 -2.11
C THR A 44 -2.99 19.51 -2.23
N THR A 45 -2.14 19.00 -3.13
CA THR A 45 -1.90 17.55 -3.30
C THR A 45 -0.55 17.17 -2.73
N ALA A 46 -0.51 16.11 -1.92
CA ALA A 46 0.71 15.53 -1.40
C ALA A 46 0.84 14.07 -1.83
N THR A 47 2.08 13.64 -2.04
CA THR A 47 2.43 12.24 -2.27
C THR A 47 3.16 11.71 -1.05
N VAL A 48 2.64 10.66 -0.43
CA VAL A 48 3.26 9.97 0.71
C VAL A 48 3.75 8.61 0.26
N LEU A 49 4.96 8.25 0.69
CA LEU A 49 5.54 6.93 0.51
C LEU A 49 5.12 6.02 1.66
N PHE A 50 4.51 4.90 1.31
CA PHE A 50 4.19 3.80 2.21
C PHE A 50 5.06 2.59 1.91
N ASP A 51 5.70 2.03 2.93
CA ASP A 51 6.14 0.63 2.84
C ASP A 51 4.93 -0.27 3.03
N THR A 52 4.81 -1.29 2.19
CA THR A 52 3.75 -2.29 2.26
C THR A 52 4.33 -3.65 2.64
N GLN A 53 3.72 -4.29 3.63
CA GLN A 53 4.11 -5.62 4.08
C GLN A 53 2.88 -6.52 4.08
N ALA A 54 2.88 -7.54 3.22
CA ALA A 54 1.85 -8.57 3.25
C ALA A 54 2.24 -9.66 4.25
N GLU A 55 1.26 -10.15 4.99
CA GLU A 55 1.42 -11.28 5.90
C GLU A 55 1.94 -12.51 5.15
N GLY A 56 2.97 -13.16 5.71
CA GLY A 56 3.58 -14.36 5.12
C GLY A 56 4.59 -14.09 4.00
N LEU A 57 4.82 -12.83 3.60
CA LEU A 57 5.92 -12.46 2.70
C LEU A 57 7.08 -11.85 3.50
N GLU A 58 8.32 -12.19 3.16
CA GLU A 58 9.50 -11.54 3.74
C GLU A 58 9.85 -10.22 3.03
N ALA A 59 9.37 -10.05 1.80
CA ALA A 59 9.62 -8.86 1.00
C ALA A 59 8.67 -7.71 1.40
N THR A 60 9.24 -6.51 1.49
CA THR A 60 8.50 -5.25 1.59
C THR A 60 8.32 -4.63 0.20
N GLY A 61 7.13 -4.09 -0.06
CA GLY A 61 6.83 -3.27 -1.22
C GLY A 61 6.87 -1.78 -0.87
N GLN A 62 6.80 -0.94 -1.90
CA GLN A 62 6.69 0.51 -1.78
C GLN A 62 5.51 1.00 -2.59
N LEU A 63 4.71 1.88 -2.00
CA LEU A 63 3.54 2.49 -2.60
C LEU A 63 3.62 4.01 -2.46
N TYR A 64 3.61 4.71 -3.59
CA TYR A 64 3.47 6.15 -3.64
C TYR A 64 2.00 6.49 -3.77
N TYR A 65 1.43 7.14 -2.75
CA TYR A 65 0.02 7.49 -2.74
C TYR A 65 -0.15 9.01 -2.76
N SER A 66 -0.88 9.51 -3.77
CA SER A 66 -1.14 10.94 -3.93
C SER A 66 -2.58 11.24 -3.52
N PHE A 67 -2.75 12.25 -2.68
CA PHE A 67 -4.04 12.63 -2.10
C PHE A 67 -4.11 14.13 -1.86
N GLU A 68 -5.32 14.67 -1.76
CA GLU A 68 -5.53 16.06 -1.34
C GLU A 68 -5.46 16.14 0.18
N PHE A 69 -4.64 17.06 0.70
CA PHE A 69 -4.51 17.31 2.13
C PHE A 69 -5.05 18.69 2.48
N THR A 70 -5.52 18.84 3.72
CA THR A 70 -6.07 20.12 4.19
C THR A 70 -5.10 20.88 5.09
N ASP A 71 -4.30 20.16 5.87
CA ASP A 71 -3.27 20.72 6.74
C ASP A 71 -1.98 19.87 6.66
N LEU A 72 -0.83 20.53 6.66
CA LEU A 72 0.47 19.85 6.69
C LEU A 72 0.72 19.16 8.04
N ALA A 73 0.11 19.63 9.12
CA ALA A 73 0.24 19.02 10.44
C ALA A 73 -0.39 17.62 10.52
N THR A 74 -1.46 17.38 9.76
CA THR A 74 -2.21 16.11 9.74
C THR A 74 -1.94 15.28 8.49
N ILE A 75 -0.95 15.65 7.68
CA ILE A 75 -0.70 15.08 6.36
C ILE A 75 -0.61 13.55 6.36
N PHE A 76 -0.01 12.94 7.38
CA PHE A 76 0.09 11.48 7.48
C PHE A 76 -1.24 10.83 7.89
N GLU A 77 -2.02 11.46 8.75
CA GLU A 77 -3.34 10.97 9.16
C GLU A 77 -4.34 11.07 8.00
N ASP A 78 -4.28 12.16 7.25
CA ASP A 78 -5.06 12.39 6.02
C ASP A 78 -4.69 11.34 4.97
N ALA A 79 -3.38 11.08 4.76
CA ALA A 79 -2.90 10.05 3.84
C ALA A 79 -3.41 8.65 4.19
N GLU A 80 -3.31 8.26 5.46
CA GLU A 80 -3.79 6.97 5.93
C GLU A 80 -5.31 6.83 5.78
N THR A 81 -6.06 7.90 6.08
CA THR A 81 -7.52 7.90 5.98
C THR A 81 -7.98 7.81 4.53
N ALA A 82 -7.37 8.60 3.64
CA ALA A 82 -7.66 8.58 2.22
C ALA A 82 -7.32 7.22 1.60
N LEU A 83 -6.12 6.69 1.89
CA LEU A 83 -5.70 5.38 1.36
C LEU A 83 -6.58 4.23 1.89
N LYS A 84 -6.93 4.23 3.18
CA LYS A 84 -7.87 3.24 3.74
C LYS A 84 -9.21 3.27 3.04
N LYS A 85 -9.73 4.47 2.79
CA LYS A 85 -11.01 4.66 2.13
C LYS A 85 -10.95 4.13 0.69
N GLU A 86 -9.94 4.52 -0.07
CA GLU A 86 -9.76 4.09 -1.46
C GLU A 86 -9.61 2.56 -1.61
N ILE A 87 -8.91 1.90 -0.67
CA ILE A 87 -8.77 0.43 -0.68
C ILE A 87 -10.08 -0.28 -0.30
N SER A 88 -10.95 0.39 0.48
CA SER A 88 -12.20 -0.18 0.99
C SER A 88 -13.41 0.08 0.09
N GLU A 89 -13.30 0.97 -0.89
CA GLU A 89 -14.32 1.25 -1.93
C GLU A 89 -14.22 0.27 -3.11
#